data_AF-A0A6C0HB38-F1
#
_entry.id   AF-A0A6C0HB38-F1
#
_cell.length_a   1.000
_cell.length_b   1.000
_cell.length_c   1.000
_cell.angle_alpha   90.00
_cell.angle_beta   90.00
_cell.angle_gamma   90.00
#
_symmetry.space_group_name_H-M   'P 1'
#
loop_
_entity.id
_entity.type
_entity.pdbx_description
1 polymer ?
#
loop_
_entity_poly.entity_id
_entity_poly.type
_entity_poly.pdbx_seq_one_letter_code
_entity_poly.pdbx_strand_id
1 'polypeptide(L)'
;MNSIEIFIPRILGSIKKHTVINTFKELRIGNITKIDMHKKINENNNAYSFAFISLDLYNNEYTKTFKHMLDTKEYTRLTYDYHRNQYWEIKKHILPEFRAKTRIPSPQSIADAVFFDNDFDNQLERIVKPIPLQFKLFESHFTQKDKDDLVKEYEELEMEMLQIFNANTIVSNHLQSYKLYTLF
;
A
#
# COMPACT_ATOMS: atom_id res chain seq x y z
N MET A 1 2.32 -24.96 10.35
CA MET A 1 1.57 -24.01 11.19
C MET A 1 0.75 -23.13 10.27
N ASN A 2 -0.51 -22.83 10.59
CA ASN A 2 -1.38 -21.97 9.77
C ASN A 2 -1.27 -20.52 10.28
N SER A 3 -0.20 -19.84 9.91
CA SER A 3 0.06 -18.45 10.28
C SER A 3 -0.30 -17.51 9.14
N ILE A 4 -0.71 -16.28 9.48
CA ILE A 4 -0.96 -15.21 8.52
C ILE A 4 -0.35 -13.90 9.00
N GLU A 5 -0.01 -13.04 8.05
CA GLU A 5 0.45 -11.67 8.30
C GLU A 5 -0.70 -10.70 8.01
N ILE A 6 -1.03 -9.84 8.98
CA ILE A 6 -2.12 -8.88 8.88
C ILE A 6 -1.66 -7.48 9.27
N PHE A 7 -2.39 -6.49 8.77
CA PHE A 7 -2.14 -5.07 9.00
C PHE A 7 -3.41 -4.39 9.50
N ILE A 8 -3.30 -3.67 10.62
CA ILE A 8 -4.35 -2.81 11.15
C ILE A 8 -3.93 -1.35 10.91
N PRO A 9 -4.55 -0.64 9.94
CA PRO A 9 -4.13 0.70 9.55
C PRO A 9 -4.42 1.75 10.61
N ARG A 10 -5.50 1.57 11.39
CA ARG A 10 -5.93 2.56 12.36
C ARG A 10 -6.47 1.92 13.63
N ILE A 11 -5.77 2.20 14.72
CA ILE A 11 -6.07 1.82 16.09
C ILE A 11 -6.15 3.12 16.88
N LEU A 12 -7.19 3.27 17.71
CA LEU A 12 -7.32 4.45 18.56
C LEU A 12 -6.09 4.59 19.48
N GLY A 13 -5.52 5.79 19.61
CA GLY A 13 -4.25 5.98 20.33
C GLY A 13 -4.26 5.61 21.82
N SER A 14 -5.45 5.46 22.41
CA SER A 14 -5.64 4.99 23.79
C SER A 14 -5.50 3.47 23.94
N ILE A 15 -5.60 2.71 22.85
CA ILE A 15 -5.57 1.24 22.86
C ILE A 15 -4.12 0.78 22.98
N LYS A 16 -3.90 -0.15 23.92
CA LYS A 16 -2.58 -0.71 24.21
C LYS A 16 -2.36 -2.00 23.44
N LYS A 17 -1.09 -2.35 23.23
CA LYS A 17 -0.66 -3.58 22.56
C LYS A 17 -1.33 -4.85 23.14
N HIS A 18 -1.43 -4.95 24.47
CA HIS A 18 -2.08 -6.09 25.12
C HIS A 18 -3.58 -6.20 24.81
N THR A 19 -4.26 -5.08 24.62
CA THR A 19 -5.69 -5.07 24.27
C THR A 19 -5.88 -5.75 22.93
N VAL A 20 -5.07 -5.39 21.94
CA VAL A 20 -5.08 -6.05 20.63
C VAL A 20 -4.82 -7.55 20.75
N ILE A 21 -3.77 -7.95 21.49
CA ILE A 21 -3.46 -9.37 21.72
C ILE A 21 -4.64 -10.13 22.34
N ASN A 22 -5.24 -9.57 23.38
CA ASN A 22 -6.36 -10.20 24.07
C ASN A 22 -7.59 -10.30 23.18
N THR A 23 -7.89 -9.28 22.37
CA THR A 23 -9.02 -9.29 21.45
C THR A 23 -8.96 -10.47 20.47
N PHE A 24 -7.80 -10.75 19.85
CA PHE A 24 -7.69 -11.89 18.92
C PHE A 24 -7.89 -13.24 19.61
N LYS A 25 -7.46 -13.35 20.87
CA LYS A 25 -7.65 -14.53 21.72
C LYS A 25 -9.11 -14.71 22.14
N GLU A 26 -9.73 -13.65 22.63
CA GLU A 26 -11.13 -13.61 23.10
C GLU A 26 -12.12 -13.91 21.98
N LEU A 27 -11.85 -13.37 20.78
CA LEU A 27 -12.63 -13.64 19.57
C LEU A 27 -12.35 -15.02 18.96
N ARG A 28 -11.49 -15.83 19.60
CA ARG A 28 -11.11 -17.19 19.17
C ARG A 28 -10.57 -17.27 17.75
N ILE A 29 -9.91 -16.21 17.28
CA ILE A 29 -9.31 -16.17 15.94
C ILE A 29 -7.92 -16.81 15.97
N GLY A 30 -7.11 -16.47 16.96
CA GLY A 30 -5.74 -16.95 17.00
C GLY A 30 -4.89 -16.33 18.10
N ASN A 31 -3.64 -16.79 18.17
CA ASN A 31 -2.62 -16.24 19.04
C ASN A 31 -1.71 -15.32 18.23
N ILE A 32 -1.52 -14.08 18.69
CA ILE A 32 -0.54 -13.18 18.09
C ILE A 32 0.87 -13.64 18.50
N THR A 33 1.70 -14.01 17.53
CA THR A 33 3.10 -14.39 17.75
C THR A 33 4.04 -13.20 17.71
N LYS A 34 3.74 -12.23 16.83
CA LYS A 34 4.48 -10.97 16.71
C LYS A 34 3.51 -9.82 16.48
N ILE A 35 3.77 -8.70 17.13
CA ILE A 35 3.04 -7.45 16.91
C ILE A 35 4.02 -6.28 16.97
N ASP A 36 4.07 -5.55 15.87
CA ASP A 36 4.82 -4.33 15.69
C ASP A 36 3.84 -3.16 15.56
N MET A 37 3.72 -2.36 16.62
CA MET A 37 2.71 -1.31 16.77
C MET A 37 3.40 0.05 16.87
N HIS A 38 3.04 0.96 15.97
CA HIS A 38 3.63 2.27 15.83
C HIS A 38 2.60 3.36 16.08
N LYS A 39 2.99 4.39 16.83
CA LYS A 39 2.15 5.57 17.09
C LYS A 39 2.39 6.64 16.04
N LYS A 40 1.31 7.30 15.62
CA LYS A 40 1.31 8.47 14.74
C LYS A 40 0.32 9.50 15.25
N ILE A 41 0.51 10.75 14.82
CA ILE A 41 -0.42 11.85 15.02
C ILE A 41 -0.95 12.21 13.64
N ASN A 42 -2.27 12.42 13.51
CA ASN A 42 -2.86 12.87 12.25
C ASN A 42 -2.88 14.41 12.15
N GLU A 43 -3.33 14.93 11.01
CA GLU A 43 -3.46 16.37 10.74
C GLU A 43 -4.31 17.10 11.79
N ASN A 44 -5.29 16.42 12.38
CA ASN A 44 -6.17 16.94 13.41
C ASN A 44 -5.57 16.80 14.84
N ASN A 45 -4.26 16.60 14.96
CA ASN A 45 -3.54 16.40 16.22
C ASN A 45 -4.03 15.22 17.09
N ASN A 46 -4.73 14.26 16.48
CA ASN A 46 -5.21 13.07 17.17
C ASN A 46 -4.19 11.94 17.07
N ALA A 47 -3.83 11.37 18.21
CA ALA A 47 -2.98 10.19 18.27
C ALA A 47 -3.74 8.94 17.80
N TYR A 48 -3.12 8.20 16.90
CA TYR A 48 -3.55 6.86 16.49
C TYR A 48 -2.34 5.93 16.44
N SER A 49 -2.59 4.64 16.33
CA SER A 49 -1.55 3.66 16.06
C SER A 49 -1.91 2.84 14.84
N PHE A 50 -0.90 2.24 14.22
CA PHE A 50 -1.07 1.16 13.24
C PHE A 50 -0.24 -0.02 13.69
N ALA A 51 -0.59 -1.23 13.25
CA ALA A 51 0.11 -2.44 13.66
C ALA A 51 0.27 -3.46 12.53
N PHE A 52 1.46 -4.06 12.46
CA PHE A 52 1.73 -5.28 11.70
C PHE A 52 1.74 -6.46 12.66
N ILE A 53 1.02 -7.53 12.32
CA ILE A 53 0.73 -8.63 13.22
C ILE A 53 0.95 -9.95 12.49
N SER A 54 1.78 -10.80 13.08
CA SER A 54 1.90 -12.21 12.74
C SER A 54 0.98 -13.00 13.66
N LEU A 55 0.04 -13.73 13.08
CA LEU A 55 -1.06 -14.37 13.79
C LEU A 55 -1.10 -15.88 13.49
N ASP A 56 -1.01 -16.69 14.54
CA ASP A 56 -1.24 -18.13 14.47
C ASP A 56 -2.73 -18.43 14.63
N LEU A 57 -3.32 -18.95 13.58
CA LEU A 57 -4.76 -19.17 13.50
C LEU A 57 -5.20 -20.43 14.26
N TYR A 58 -6.30 -20.32 14.98
CA TYR A 58 -6.96 -21.48 15.60
C TYR A 58 -7.64 -22.34 14.54
N ASN A 59 -7.76 -23.64 14.83
CA ASN A 59 -8.50 -24.56 13.99
C ASN A 59 -9.99 -24.55 14.36
N ASN A 60 -10.72 -23.54 13.91
CA ASN A 60 -12.18 -23.44 14.07
C ASN A 60 -12.82 -22.73 12.88
N GLU A 61 -14.15 -22.91 12.73
CA GLU A 61 -14.89 -22.35 11.59
C GLU A 61 -14.84 -20.82 11.53
N TYR A 62 -14.93 -20.13 12.67
CA TYR A 62 -14.83 -18.66 12.73
C TYR A 62 -13.53 -18.15 12.13
N THR A 63 -12.43 -18.83 12.44
CA THR A 63 -11.10 -18.49 11.95
C THR A 63 -10.96 -18.77 10.45
N LYS A 64 -11.56 -19.86 9.95
CA LYS A 64 -11.62 -20.16 8.51
C LYS A 64 -12.41 -19.09 7.76
N THR A 65 -13.56 -18.68 8.29
CA THR A 65 -14.37 -17.59 7.73
C THR A 65 -13.61 -16.27 7.73
N PHE A 66 -12.95 -15.93 8.84
CA PHE A 66 -12.13 -14.72 8.94
C PHE A 66 -11.01 -14.71 7.89
N LYS A 67 -10.28 -15.82 7.75
CA LYS A 67 -9.22 -15.96 6.74
C LYS A 67 -9.79 -15.83 5.33
N HIS A 68 -10.90 -16.49 5.03
CA HIS A 68 -11.56 -16.40 3.74
C HIS A 68 -12.00 -14.97 3.40
N MET A 69 -12.56 -14.23 4.37
CA MET A 69 -12.92 -12.82 4.18
C MET A 69 -11.69 -11.95 3.91
N LEU A 70 -10.58 -12.22 4.60
CA LEU A 70 -9.32 -11.51 4.41
C LEU A 70 -8.65 -11.80 3.06
N ASP A 71 -8.81 -13.01 2.53
CA ASP A 71 -8.27 -13.41 1.24
C ASP A 71 -9.12 -12.94 0.04
N THR A 72 -10.43 -12.72 0.25
CA THR A 72 -11.37 -12.32 -0.81
C THR A 72 -11.60 -10.82 -0.89
N LYS A 73 -11.45 -10.09 0.22
CA LYS A 73 -11.69 -8.65 0.30
C LYS A 73 -10.39 -7.89 0.54
N GLU A 74 -10.37 -6.63 0.13
CA GLU A 74 -9.23 -5.73 0.41
C GLU A 74 -9.05 -5.51 1.93
N TYR A 75 -10.16 -5.49 2.68
CA TYR A 75 -10.16 -5.40 4.14
C TYR A 75 -11.35 -6.16 4.74
N THR A 76 -11.22 -6.53 6.01
CA THR A 76 -12.28 -7.11 6.85
C THR A 76 -12.44 -6.31 8.12
N ARG A 77 -13.67 -6.15 8.62
CA ARG A 77 -13.95 -5.48 9.89
C ARG A 77 -13.97 -6.50 11.03
N LEU A 78 -13.17 -6.25 12.05
CA LEU A 78 -13.15 -7.03 13.29
C LEU A 78 -13.79 -6.20 14.41
N THR A 79 -15.00 -6.56 14.82
CA THR A 79 -15.72 -5.89 15.91
C THR A 79 -15.19 -6.41 17.25
N TYR A 80 -14.59 -5.55 18.05
CA TYR A 80 -14.04 -5.91 19.37
C TYR A 80 -14.91 -5.45 20.53
N ASP A 81 -15.79 -4.48 20.31
CA ASP A 81 -16.82 -4.07 21.26
C ASP A 81 -18.17 -3.95 20.52
N TYR A 82 -19.03 -4.95 20.71
CA TYR A 82 -20.35 -4.99 20.09
C TYR A 82 -21.27 -3.88 20.61
N HIS A 83 -21.23 -3.59 21.92
CA HIS A 83 -22.13 -2.63 22.55
C HIS A 83 -21.83 -1.19 22.13
N ARG A 84 -20.55 -0.90 21.85
CA ARG A 84 -20.09 0.41 21.39
C ARG A 84 -19.88 0.49 19.88
N ASN A 85 -20.22 -0.59 19.15
CA ASN A 85 -19.99 -0.72 17.72
C ASN A 85 -18.56 -0.38 17.29
N GLN A 86 -17.58 -0.77 18.10
CA GLN A 86 -16.18 -0.49 17.82
C GLN A 86 -15.54 -1.66 17.08
N TYR A 87 -14.90 -1.34 15.97
CA TYR A 87 -14.23 -2.31 15.12
C TYR A 87 -12.87 -1.79 14.66
N TRP A 88 -12.02 -2.72 14.25
CA TRP A 88 -10.82 -2.42 13.47
C TRP A 88 -10.99 -2.92 12.04
N GLU A 89 -10.44 -2.16 11.10
CA GLU A 89 -10.22 -2.67 9.75
C GLU A 89 -8.93 -3.49 9.74
N ILE A 90 -8.97 -4.64 9.11
CA ILE A 90 -7.85 -5.56 9.00
C ILE A 90 -7.61 -5.83 7.53
N LYS A 91 -6.37 -5.61 7.09
CA LYS A 91 -5.91 -5.92 5.75
C LYS A 91 -4.92 -7.08 5.78
N LYS A 92 -4.83 -7.81 4.68
CA LYS A 92 -3.75 -8.78 4.48
C LYS A 92 -2.43 -8.02 4.36
N HIS A 93 -1.45 -8.37 5.19
CA HIS A 93 -0.14 -7.77 5.06
C HIS A 93 0.66 -8.53 4.00
N ILE A 94 1.00 -7.83 2.92
CA ILE A 94 1.90 -8.35 1.88
C ILE A 94 3.28 -7.77 2.17
N LEU A 95 4.23 -8.63 2.55
CA LEU A 95 5.61 -8.23 2.74
C LEU A 95 6.17 -7.65 1.43
N PRO A 96 7.07 -6.65 1.49
CA PRO A 96 7.63 -5.99 0.31
C PRO A 96 8.15 -6.97 -0.76
N GLU A 97 8.77 -8.06 -0.34
CA GLU A 97 9.33 -9.12 -1.19
C GLU A 97 8.27 -9.79 -2.11
N PHE A 98 7.01 -9.82 -1.69
CA PHE A 98 5.90 -10.36 -2.47
C PHE A 98 5.14 -9.30 -3.27
N ARG A 99 5.46 -8.00 -3.12
CA ARG A 99 4.83 -6.91 -3.87
C ARG A 99 5.35 -6.82 -5.31
N ALA A 100 6.50 -7.41 -5.61
CA ALA A 100 7.22 -7.24 -6.88
C ALA A 100 6.83 -8.22 -8.01
N LYS A 101 5.85 -9.12 -7.83
CA LYS A 101 5.49 -10.12 -8.87
C LYS A 101 4.15 -9.91 -9.58
N THR A 102 3.38 -8.87 -9.21
CA THR A 102 2.03 -8.64 -9.77
C THR A 102 1.86 -7.28 -10.44
N ARG A 103 2.95 -6.53 -10.66
CA ARG A 103 2.94 -5.35 -11.55
C ARG A 103 3.28 -5.77 -12.98
N ILE A 104 2.46 -6.64 -13.57
CA ILE A 104 2.28 -6.56 -15.02
C ILE A 104 1.08 -5.63 -15.17
N PRO A 105 1.26 -4.34 -15.52
CA PRO A 105 0.12 -3.48 -15.80
C PRO A 105 -0.73 -4.17 -16.86
N SER A 106 -2.05 -4.26 -16.60
CA SER A 106 -2.93 -4.82 -17.62
C SER A 106 -2.84 -3.94 -18.87
N PRO A 107 -2.98 -4.50 -20.08
CA PRO A 107 -2.99 -3.69 -21.30
C PRO A 107 -4.03 -2.55 -21.27
N GLN A 108 -5.09 -2.69 -20.48
CA GLN A 108 -6.10 -1.65 -20.23
C GLN A 108 -5.54 -0.46 -19.44
N SER A 109 -4.70 -0.70 -18.43
CA SER A 109 -4.07 0.39 -17.65
C SER A 109 -3.09 1.23 -18.47
N ILE A 110 -2.49 0.64 -19.50
CA ILE A 110 -1.60 1.36 -20.44
C ILE A 110 -2.45 2.15 -21.45
N ALA A 111 -3.55 1.57 -21.95
CA ALA A 111 -4.46 2.28 -22.85
C ALA A 111 -5.06 3.51 -22.17
N ASP A 112 -5.55 3.39 -20.93
CA ASP A 112 -6.15 4.50 -20.20
C ASP A 112 -5.14 5.64 -19.96
N ALA A 113 -3.87 5.33 -19.68
CA ALA A 113 -2.83 6.35 -19.52
C ALA A 113 -2.50 7.09 -20.84
N VAL A 114 -2.53 6.40 -21.98
CA VAL A 114 -2.22 6.98 -23.31
C VAL A 114 -3.37 7.86 -23.85
N PHE A 115 -4.62 7.61 -23.42
CA PHE A 115 -5.77 8.41 -23.82
C PHE A 115 -5.92 9.73 -23.04
N PHE A 116 -5.32 9.87 -21.84
CA PHE A 116 -5.42 11.09 -21.04
C PHE A 116 -4.55 12.26 -21.55
N ASP A 117 -3.47 11.99 -22.28
CA ASP A 117 -2.54 13.04 -22.73
C ASP A 117 -2.97 13.74 -24.04
N ASN A 118 -3.89 13.16 -24.82
CA ASN A 118 -4.14 13.62 -26.19
C ASN A 118 -5.48 14.38 -26.41
N ASP A 119 -6.32 14.56 -25.38
CA ASP A 119 -7.69 15.08 -25.57
C ASP A 119 -8.03 16.35 -24.78
N PHE A 120 -7.06 16.98 -24.10
CA PHE A 120 -7.32 18.23 -23.37
C PHE A 120 -7.36 19.47 -24.28
N ASP A 121 -6.68 19.44 -25.43
CA ASP A 121 -6.57 20.60 -26.32
C ASP A 121 -7.68 20.69 -27.39
N ASN A 122 -8.40 19.61 -27.68
CA ASN A 122 -9.36 19.57 -28.80
C ASN A 122 -10.84 19.79 -28.43
N GLN A 123 -11.20 19.89 -27.14
CA GLN A 123 -12.61 19.97 -26.72
C GLN A 123 -13.12 21.38 -26.38
N LEU A 124 -12.31 22.44 -26.46
CA LEU A 124 -12.75 23.80 -26.09
C LEU A 124 -13.59 24.54 -27.15
N GLU A 125 -13.67 24.07 -28.40
CA GLU A 125 -14.40 24.81 -29.47
C GLU A 125 -15.76 24.21 -29.87
N ARG A 126 -16.16 23.06 -29.33
CA ARG A 126 -17.42 22.42 -29.73
C ARG A 126 -18.19 21.92 -28.52
N ILE A 127 -18.98 22.81 -27.93
CA ILE A 127 -20.41 22.63 -27.59
C ILE A 127 -20.82 23.77 -26.66
N VAL A 128 -21.36 24.81 -27.27
CA VAL A 128 -22.20 25.80 -26.62
C VAL A 128 -23.56 25.14 -26.36
N LYS A 129 -23.82 24.70 -25.12
CA LYS A 129 -25.09 24.83 -24.36
C LYS A 129 -24.98 24.15 -22.98
N PRO A 130 -25.47 24.79 -21.90
CA PRO A 130 -25.07 24.44 -20.55
C PRO A 130 -25.95 23.33 -19.98
N ILE A 131 -25.35 22.18 -19.69
CA ILE A 131 -25.88 21.25 -18.71
C ILE A 131 -25.20 21.64 -17.40
N PRO A 132 -25.92 21.99 -16.31
CA PRO A 132 -25.29 22.21 -15.03
C PRO A 132 -24.93 20.85 -14.42
N LEU A 133 -23.95 20.18 -15.01
CA LEU A 133 -23.15 19.23 -14.24
C LEU A 133 -22.33 20.10 -13.30
N GLN A 134 -22.75 20.15 -12.04
CA GLN A 134 -21.86 20.51 -10.96
C GLN A 134 -20.76 19.47 -10.92
N PHE A 135 -19.73 19.66 -11.75
CA PHE A 135 -18.42 19.10 -11.49
C PHE A 135 -17.97 19.76 -10.20
N LYS A 136 -18.26 19.08 -9.10
CA LYS A 136 -17.55 19.33 -7.85
C LYS A 136 -16.12 18.92 -8.16
N LEU A 137 -15.29 19.87 -8.61
CA LEU A 137 -13.85 19.72 -8.57
C LEU A 137 -13.57 19.31 -7.13
N PHE A 138 -13.24 18.05 -6.93
CA PHE A 138 -12.71 17.63 -5.64
C PHE A 138 -11.42 18.42 -5.49
N GLU A 139 -11.40 19.34 -4.53
CA GLU A 139 -10.15 19.94 -4.08
C GLU A 139 -9.21 18.78 -3.76
N SER A 140 -8.22 18.64 -4.62
CA SER A 140 -7.11 17.74 -4.37
C SER A 140 -6.55 18.12 -3.01
N HIS A 141 -6.51 17.15 -2.09
CA HIS A 141 -5.90 17.36 -0.77
C HIS A 141 -4.38 17.57 -0.87
N PHE A 142 -3.81 17.42 -2.08
CA PHE A 142 -2.43 17.76 -2.37
C PHE A 142 -2.26 19.27 -2.38
N THR A 143 -1.49 19.76 -1.42
CA THR A 143 -0.94 21.11 -1.44
C THR A 143 0.03 21.26 -2.62
N GLN A 144 0.33 22.49 -3.02
CA GLN A 144 1.36 22.74 -4.04
C GLN A 144 2.70 22.12 -3.62
N LYS A 145 3.01 22.15 -2.32
CA LYS A 145 4.19 21.52 -1.76
C LYS A 145 4.21 20.01 -1.96
N ASP A 146 3.08 19.32 -1.79
CA ASP A 146 3.03 17.87 -2.01
C ASP A 146 3.32 17.51 -3.48
N LYS A 147 2.95 18.39 -4.41
CA LYS A 147 3.28 18.22 -5.83
C LYS A 147 4.77 18.44 -6.07
N ASP A 148 5.34 19.49 -5.48
CA ASP A 148 6.77 19.80 -5.62
C ASP A 148 7.64 18.71 -4.98
N ASP A 149 7.23 18.17 -3.83
CA ASP A 149 7.90 17.06 -3.14
C ASP A 149 7.85 15.77 -3.98
N LEU A 150 6.71 15.48 -4.65
CA LEU A 150 6.58 14.34 -5.57
C LEU A 150 7.45 14.49 -6.83
N VAL A 151 7.51 15.68 -7.42
CA VAL A 151 8.38 15.96 -8.58
C VAL A 151 9.84 15.78 -8.20
N LYS A 152 10.23 16.25 -7.01
CA LYS A 152 11.58 16.10 -6.52
C LYS A 152 11.94 14.63 -6.27
N GLU A 153 11.05 13.85 -5.67
CA GLU A 153 11.25 12.40 -5.48
C GLU A 153 11.42 11.68 -6.83
N TYR A 154 10.66 12.08 -7.84
CA TYR A 154 10.81 11.56 -9.20
C TYR A 154 12.19 11.86 -9.81
N GLU A 155 12.65 13.10 -9.72
CA GLU A 155 13.98 13.51 -10.23
C GLU A 155 15.12 12.76 -9.51
N GLU A 156 15.01 12.57 -8.19
CA GLU A 156 15.99 11.81 -7.39
C GLU A 156 16.04 10.33 -7.84
N LEU A 157 14.88 9.71 -8.08
CA LEU A 157 14.79 8.34 -8.58
C LEU A 157 15.33 8.19 -10.01
N GLU A 158 15.09 9.18 -10.87
CA GLU A 158 15.63 9.21 -12.24
C GLU A 158 17.17 9.26 -12.21
N MET A 159 17.73 10.09 -11.31
CA MET A 159 19.17 10.17 -11.11
C MET A 159 19.76 8.87 -10.54
N GLU A 160 19.08 8.20 -9.62
CA GLU A 160 19.51 6.90 -9.08
C GLU A 160 19.50 5.81 -10.17
N MET A 161 18.46 5.77 -11.00
CA MET A 161 18.41 4.85 -12.15
C MET A 161 19.55 5.08 -13.14
N LEU A 162 19.87 6.34 -13.46
CA LEU A 162 20.98 6.68 -14.34
C LEU A 162 22.34 6.28 -13.74
N GLN A 163 22.53 6.45 -12.43
CA GLN A 163 23.74 6.01 -11.73
C GLN A 163 23.89 4.48 -11.76
N ILE A 164 22.81 3.74 -11.51
CA ILE A 164 22.81 2.26 -11.59
C ILE A 164 23.10 1.80 -13.01
N PHE A 165 22.50 2.43 -14.02
CA PHE A 165 22.73 2.10 -15.43
C PHE A 165 24.18 2.36 -15.85
N ASN A 166 24.75 3.49 -15.45
CA ASN A 166 26.15 3.83 -15.71
C ASN A 166 27.13 2.90 -14.95
N ALA A 167 26.85 2.57 -13.69
CA ALA A 167 27.65 1.63 -12.91
C ALA A 167 27.66 0.23 -13.54
N ASN A 168 26.51 -0.25 -14.01
CA ASN A 168 26.39 -1.54 -14.69
C ASN A 168 27.10 -1.55 -16.06
N THR A 169 27.14 -0.41 -16.76
CA THR A 169 27.87 -0.25 -18.02
C THR A 169 29.39 -0.30 -17.80
N ILE A 170 29.89 0.31 -16.71
CA ILE A 170 31.32 0.26 -16.34
C ILE A 170 31.74 -1.16 -15.93
N VAL A 171 30.92 -1.88 -15.14
CA VAL A 171 31.20 -3.26 -14.71
C VAL A 171 31.18 -4.25 -15.89
N SER A 172 30.26 -4.06 -16.84
CA SER A 172 30.19 -4.81 -18.10
C SER A 172 31.46 -4.67 -18.95
N ASN A 173 31.94 -3.44 -19.12
CA ASN A 173 33.15 -3.17 -19.92
C ASN A 173 34.43 -3.66 -19.22
N HIS A 174 34.48 -3.61 -17.89
CA HIS A 174 35.62 -4.15 -17.13
C HIS A 174 35.70 -5.68 -17.21
N LEU A 175 34.56 -6.39 -17.24
CA LEU A 175 34.50 -7.86 -17.36
C LEU A 175 34.83 -8.37 -18.77
N GLN A 176 34.62 -7.58 -19.83
CA GLN A 176 35.08 -7.93 -21.19
C GLN A 176 36.60 -7.79 -21.35
N SER A 177 37.21 -6.79 -20.70
CA SER A 177 38.67 -6.58 -20.71
C SER A 177 39.43 -7.78 -20.09
N TYR A 178 38.95 -8.33 -18.97
CA TYR A 178 39.62 -9.46 -18.32
C TYR A 178 39.50 -10.80 -19.06
N LYS A 179 38.53 -10.97 -19.97
CA LYS A 179 38.42 -12.17 -20.80
C LYS A 179 39.42 -12.21 -21.97
N LEU A 180 40.00 -11.08 -22.36
CA LEU A 180 40.97 -11.00 -23.45
C LEU A 180 42.42 -11.27 -23.01
N TYR A 181 42.72 -11.22 -21.71
CA TYR A 181 44.08 -11.43 -21.18
C TYR A 181 44.38 -12.84 -20.66
N THR A 182 43.44 -13.79 -20.75
CA THR A 182 43.64 -15.19 -20.31
C THR A 182 43.70 -16.19 -21.48
N LEU A 183 43.93 -15.72 -22.70
CA LEU A 183 44.04 -16.56 -23.92
C LEU A 183 45.41 -16.47 -24.61
N PHE A 184 46.47 -16.10 -23.89
CA PHE A 184 47.86 -16.22 -24.35
C PHE A 184 48.70 -16.97 -23.32
#